data_AF-A0A7R8ZHY0-F1
#
_entry.id   AF-A0A7R8ZHY0-F1
#
_cell.length_a   1.000
_cell.length_b   1.000
_cell.length_c   1.000
_cell.angle_alpha   90.00
_cell.angle_beta   90.00
_cell.angle_gamma   90.00
#
_symmetry.space_group_name_H-M   'P 1'
#
loop_
_entity.id
_entity.type
_entity.pdbx_description
1 polymer ?
#
loop_
_entity_poly.entity_id
_entity_poly.type
_entity_poly.pdbx_seq_one_letter_code
_entity_poly.pdbx_strand_id
1 'polypeptide(L)'
;SRTGLYFGGLGFLFGGLFGVMLGLSWYRPPPPTQRMRAVVCTGYYGPDSLATVDDLPVPTISSPDQILVQVKAASVDTVDSKICCGYGRVLRKQLSRHSYSGRSQPLWIEGVICSAQRALSFLDQNCYFFIQISPHLASSQTNCLTGIKPETYNHQIMEPNAKHNFNFPVILGRDCSGIIIEIGQKVKNFEVGDEVWFGAPFWSSGTMCECVVVKENMLAKKPRGVGFEVAASLPYTGTVAWNAMVHQAGLNAASTAGKRILVHGGSSPVGCILIQLATLWGGSVATTCSSRATPVAQALGAEEVIVTGRGNVEKQLEVRER
;
A
#
# COMPACT_ATOMS: atom_id res chain seq x y z
N SER A 1 17.50 69.01 -15.88
CA SER A 1 17.92 69.80 -14.70
C SER A 1 18.31 68.85 -13.58
N ARG A 2 19.20 69.24 -12.67
CA ARG A 2 19.54 68.43 -11.46
C ARG A 2 18.28 68.03 -10.68
N THR A 3 17.27 68.89 -10.69
CA THR A 3 15.95 68.69 -10.06
C THR A 3 15.20 67.45 -10.58
N GLY A 4 15.22 67.17 -11.89
CA GLY A 4 14.54 65.99 -12.45
C GLY A 4 15.15 64.65 -12.02
N LEU A 5 16.47 64.61 -11.80
CA LEU A 5 17.16 63.42 -11.30
C LEU A 5 16.81 63.15 -9.83
N TYR A 6 16.66 64.20 -9.02
CA TYR A 6 16.21 64.09 -7.62
C TYR A 6 14.76 63.59 -7.53
N PHE A 7 13.84 64.14 -8.33
CA PHE A 7 12.45 63.68 -8.34
C PHE A 7 12.31 62.23 -8.83
N GLY A 8 13.08 61.83 -9.85
CA GLY A 8 13.11 60.44 -10.32
C GLY A 8 13.67 59.46 -9.27
N GLY A 9 14.76 59.84 -8.59
CA GLY A 9 15.36 59.04 -7.52
C GLY A 9 14.44 58.89 -6.30
N LEU A 10 13.75 59.97 -5.91
CA LEU A 10 12.77 59.93 -4.81
C LEU A 10 11.59 59.02 -5.17
N GLY A 11 11.06 59.13 -6.39
CA GLY A 11 9.96 58.29 -6.86
C GLY A 11 10.30 56.80 -6.87
N PHE A 12 11.52 56.42 -7.25
CA PHE A 12 11.97 55.03 -7.26
C PHE A 12 12.13 54.47 -5.83
N LEU A 13 12.63 55.27 -4.90
CA LEU A 13 12.75 54.90 -3.50
C LEU A 13 11.38 54.71 -2.85
N PHE A 14 10.45 55.65 -3.02
CA PHE A 14 9.11 55.56 -2.46
C PHE A 14 8.30 54.43 -3.11
N GLY A 15 8.37 54.27 -4.43
CA GLY A 15 7.71 53.16 -5.14
C GLY A 15 8.27 51.80 -4.73
N GLY A 16 9.59 51.69 -4.56
CA GLY A 16 10.26 50.48 -4.09
C GLY A 16 9.88 50.14 -2.65
N LEU A 17 9.92 51.10 -1.73
CA LEU A 17 9.52 50.90 -0.33
C LEU A 17 8.04 50.53 -0.21
N PHE A 18 7.17 51.23 -0.93
CA PHE A 18 5.74 50.93 -0.94
C PHE A 18 5.45 49.54 -1.54
N GLY A 19 6.15 49.17 -2.62
CA GLY A 19 6.06 47.83 -3.22
C GLY A 19 6.55 46.73 -2.28
N VAL A 20 7.63 46.95 -1.54
CA VAL A 20 8.13 46.01 -0.52
C VAL A 20 7.16 45.91 0.67
N MET A 21 6.61 47.03 1.15
CA MET A 21 5.63 47.02 2.25
C MET A 21 4.33 46.33 1.87
N LEU A 22 3.82 46.55 0.64
CA LEU A 22 2.68 45.80 0.10
C LEU A 22 3.01 44.32 -0.06
N GLY A 23 4.18 44.01 -0.61
CA GLY A 23 4.67 42.63 -0.76
C GLY A 23 4.76 41.89 0.57
N LEU A 24 5.25 42.56 1.63
CA LEU A 24 5.32 42.00 2.98
C LEU A 24 3.95 41.93 3.67
N SER A 25 3.06 42.88 3.40
CA SER A 25 1.68 42.88 3.94
C SER A 25 0.80 41.81 3.29
N TRP A 26 1.09 41.42 2.05
CA TRP A 26 0.45 40.30 1.36
C TRP A 26 1.21 38.98 1.48
N TYR A 27 2.45 39.00 1.99
CA TYR A 27 3.18 37.79 2.30
C TYR A 27 2.50 37.07 3.46
N ARG A 28 1.71 36.05 3.12
CA ARG A 28 1.25 35.07 4.10
C ARG A 28 2.32 33.99 4.17
N PRO A 29 2.97 33.78 5.34
CA PRO A 29 3.81 32.60 5.48
C PRO A 29 2.95 31.37 5.16
N PRO A 30 3.51 30.37 4.46
CA PRO A 30 2.78 29.13 4.26
C PRO A 30 2.36 28.59 5.63
N PRO A 31 1.12 28.07 5.77
CA PRO A 31 0.69 27.48 7.03
C PRO A 31 1.71 26.41 7.47
N PRO A 32 1.95 26.25 8.78
CA PRO A 32 2.86 25.24 9.27
C PRO A 32 2.48 23.89 8.69
N THR A 33 3.40 23.27 7.95
CA THR A 33 3.18 21.95 7.37
C THR A 33 3.02 20.96 8.51
N GLN A 34 1.82 20.42 8.66
CA GLN A 34 1.57 19.34 9.61
C GLN A 34 2.55 18.21 9.32
N ARG A 35 3.13 17.66 10.38
CA ARG A 35 4.12 16.59 10.32
C ARG A 35 3.46 15.27 10.68
N MET A 36 3.98 14.19 10.13
CA MET A 36 3.50 12.83 10.33
C MET A 36 4.64 11.84 10.47
N ARG A 37 4.30 10.72 11.11
CA ARG A 37 5.17 9.55 11.23
C ARG A 37 5.00 8.61 10.05
N ALA A 38 6.08 7.91 9.67
CA ALA A 38 6.04 6.83 8.70
C ALA A 38 7.15 5.80 8.92
N VAL A 39 6.91 4.58 8.44
CA VAL A 39 7.93 3.56 8.27
C VAL A 39 8.52 3.68 6.87
N VAL A 40 9.83 3.88 6.81
CA VAL A 40 10.55 4.11 5.57
C VAL A 40 11.73 3.18 5.40
N CYS A 41 12.10 2.99 4.16
CA CYS A 41 13.36 2.40 3.74
C CYS A 41 14.35 3.52 3.45
N THR A 42 15.54 3.49 4.05
CA THR A 42 16.59 4.51 3.87
C THR A 42 17.72 4.06 2.94
N GLY A 43 17.75 2.78 2.59
CA GLY A 43 18.75 2.15 1.73
C GLY A 43 18.23 0.82 1.18
N TYR A 44 19.01 0.12 0.36
CA TYR A 44 18.63 -1.19 -0.18
C TYR A 44 19.37 -2.35 0.51
N TYR A 45 19.28 -2.41 1.84
CA TYR A 45 20.00 -3.40 2.67
C TYR A 45 19.04 -4.40 3.31
N GLY A 46 17.85 -4.60 2.71
CA GLY A 46 16.83 -5.48 3.28
C GLY A 46 16.24 -4.89 4.57
N PRO A 47 15.84 -5.71 5.55
CA PRO A 47 15.22 -5.24 6.79
C PRO A 47 16.07 -4.25 7.58
N ASP A 48 17.40 -4.30 7.44
CA ASP A 48 18.33 -3.42 8.16
C ASP A 48 18.24 -1.94 7.72
N SER A 49 17.63 -1.66 6.57
CA SER A 49 17.40 -0.30 6.10
C SER A 49 16.04 0.30 6.50
N LEU A 50 15.29 -0.39 7.36
CA LEU A 50 14.03 0.10 7.91
C LEU A 50 14.28 1.15 9.00
N ALA A 51 13.58 2.27 8.91
CA ALA A 51 13.57 3.31 9.93
C ALA A 51 12.15 3.85 10.11
N THR A 52 11.83 4.26 11.34
CA THR A 52 10.67 5.11 11.60
C THR A 52 11.13 6.55 11.54
N VAL A 53 10.43 7.38 10.76
CA VAL A 53 10.68 8.82 10.66
C VAL A 53 9.46 9.53 11.22
N ASP A 54 9.68 10.40 12.20
CA ASP A 54 8.58 11.08 12.91
C ASP A 54 8.25 12.48 12.39
N ASP A 55 9.05 13.01 11.46
CA ASP A 55 8.95 14.39 10.97
C ASP A 55 8.80 14.49 9.44
N LEU A 56 7.93 13.67 8.84
CA LEU A 56 7.60 13.82 7.42
C LEU A 56 6.47 14.82 7.22
N PRO A 57 6.52 15.69 6.19
CA PRO A 57 5.39 16.54 5.87
C PRO A 57 4.18 15.70 5.46
N VAL A 58 3.01 16.01 6.02
CA VAL A 58 1.73 15.44 5.58
C VAL A 58 1.53 15.80 4.10
N PRO A 59 1.25 14.82 3.23
CA PRO A 59 1.01 15.09 1.82
C PRO A 59 -0.27 15.89 1.63
N THR A 60 -0.25 16.85 0.71
CA THR A 60 -1.42 17.66 0.34
C THR A 60 -1.98 17.22 -1.00
N ILE A 61 -3.27 17.43 -1.21
CA ILE A 61 -3.94 17.18 -2.49
C ILE A 61 -3.33 18.12 -3.56
N SER A 62 -2.71 17.54 -4.58
CA SER A 62 -2.12 18.27 -5.70
C SER A 62 -3.01 18.28 -6.95
N SER A 63 -3.94 17.32 -7.03
CA SER A 63 -4.81 17.11 -8.19
C SER A 63 -6.28 17.01 -7.76
N PRO A 64 -7.24 17.47 -8.58
CA PRO A 64 -8.64 17.53 -8.18
C PRO A 64 -9.32 16.15 -8.05
N ASP A 65 -8.71 15.08 -8.55
CA ASP A 65 -9.15 13.68 -8.46
C ASP A 65 -8.52 12.91 -7.27
N GLN A 66 -7.75 13.60 -6.43
CA GLN A 66 -7.08 12.99 -5.28
C GLN A 66 -7.89 13.14 -4.00
N ILE A 67 -7.62 12.23 -3.07
CA ILE A 67 -8.24 12.11 -1.76
C ILE A 67 -7.11 11.92 -0.74
N LEU A 68 -7.20 12.65 0.38
CA LEU A 68 -6.32 12.47 1.52
C LEU A 68 -6.98 11.53 2.53
N VAL A 69 -6.29 10.42 2.83
CA VAL A 69 -6.76 9.40 3.76
C VAL A 69 -5.89 9.42 5.01
N GLN A 70 -6.52 9.51 6.18
CA GLN A 70 -5.89 9.21 7.45
C GLN A 70 -5.85 7.69 7.61
N VAL A 71 -4.65 7.13 7.65
CA VAL A 71 -4.44 5.69 7.78
C VAL A 71 -4.77 5.26 9.20
N LYS A 72 -5.60 4.22 9.32
CA LYS A 72 -5.92 3.58 10.61
C LYS A 72 -5.20 2.25 10.76
N ALA A 73 -5.02 1.53 9.66
CA ALA A 73 -4.21 0.32 9.61
C ALA A 73 -3.56 0.15 8.23
N ALA A 74 -2.40 -0.50 8.21
CA ALA A 74 -1.68 -0.93 7.02
C ALA A 74 -1.15 -2.35 7.25
N SER A 75 -1.04 -3.14 6.18
CA SER A 75 -0.45 -4.48 6.24
C SER A 75 1.02 -4.47 5.82
N VAL A 76 1.70 -5.58 6.08
CA VAL A 76 3.04 -5.88 5.56
C VAL A 76 2.92 -6.96 4.50
N ASP A 77 3.46 -6.70 3.31
CA ASP A 77 3.51 -7.65 2.22
C ASP A 77 4.94 -8.14 1.95
N THR A 78 5.05 -9.32 1.34
CA THR A 78 6.36 -9.82 0.86
C THR A 78 7.04 -8.88 -0.13
N VAL A 79 6.27 -8.04 -0.84
CA VAL A 79 6.80 -7.03 -1.76
C VAL A 79 7.51 -5.90 -1.00
N ASP A 80 7.13 -5.58 0.23
CA ASP A 80 7.78 -4.54 1.02
C ASP A 80 9.22 -4.93 1.35
N SER A 81 9.44 -6.18 1.80
CA SER A 81 10.78 -6.71 2.02
C SER A 81 11.60 -6.76 0.73
N LYS A 82 11.00 -7.20 -0.38
CA LYS A 82 11.67 -7.19 -1.69
C LYS A 82 12.06 -5.78 -2.13
N ILE A 83 11.19 -4.80 -1.90
CA ILE A 83 11.44 -3.38 -2.14
C ILE A 83 12.66 -2.91 -1.32
N CYS A 84 12.75 -3.31 -0.04
CA CYS A 84 13.92 -3.03 0.80
C CYS A 84 15.21 -3.67 0.27
N CYS A 85 15.12 -4.76 -0.50
CA CYS A 85 16.25 -5.36 -1.19
C CYS A 85 16.51 -4.79 -2.59
N GLY A 86 15.80 -3.72 -3.01
CA GLY A 86 16.01 -3.07 -4.31
C GLY A 86 15.10 -3.55 -5.44
N TYR A 87 14.07 -4.35 -5.14
CA TYR A 87 13.11 -4.79 -6.14
C TYR A 87 12.44 -3.62 -6.87
N GLY A 88 12.42 -3.71 -8.19
CA GLY A 88 11.81 -2.69 -9.04
C GLY A 88 12.51 -1.34 -9.01
N ARG A 89 13.68 -1.15 -8.38
CA ARG A 89 14.32 0.17 -8.16
C ARG A 89 14.36 1.08 -9.41
N VAL A 90 14.66 0.50 -10.58
CA VAL A 90 14.71 1.22 -11.86
C VAL A 90 13.30 1.58 -12.34
N LEU A 91 12.38 0.61 -12.32
CA LEU A 91 10.99 0.79 -12.73
C LEU A 91 10.26 1.79 -11.84
N ARG A 92 10.45 1.74 -10.51
CA ARG A 92 9.85 2.69 -9.56
C ARG A 92 10.30 4.11 -9.85
N LYS A 93 11.56 4.33 -10.23
CA LYS A 93 12.07 5.65 -10.64
C LYS A 93 11.40 6.16 -11.92
N GLN A 94 11.14 5.27 -12.88
CA GLN A 94 10.49 5.63 -14.14
C GLN A 94 8.99 5.88 -13.94
N LEU A 95 8.29 5.01 -13.21
CA LEU A 95 6.83 5.05 -13.03
C LEU A 95 6.36 6.09 -12.01
N SER A 96 7.16 6.39 -10.97
CA SER A 96 6.84 7.48 -10.02
C SER A 96 6.81 8.84 -10.72
N ARG A 97 7.73 9.09 -11.66
CA ARG A 97 7.74 10.31 -12.50
C ARG A 97 6.50 10.41 -13.38
N HIS A 98 6.00 9.29 -13.89
CA HIS A 98 4.78 9.27 -14.70
C HIS A 98 3.52 9.44 -13.85
N SER A 99 3.48 8.88 -12.64
CA SER A 99 2.35 9.05 -11.70
C SER A 99 2.19 10.50 -11.23
N TYR A 100 3.29 11.26 -11.13
CA TYR A 100 3.28 12.70 -10.86
C TYR A 100 2.84 13.55 -12.07
N SER A 101 2.96 13.04 -13.30
CA SER A 101 2.66 13.82 -14.52
C SER A 101 1.17 13.93 -14.88
N GLY A 102 0.28 13.40 -14.05
CA GLY A 102 -1.17 13.42 -14.29
C GLY A 102 -1.64 12.54 -15.45
N ARG A 103 -0.74 11.79 -16.12
CA ARG A 103 -1.14 10.79 -17.12
C ARG A 103 -1.82 9.60 -16.43
N SER A 104 -2.87 9.09 -17.05
CA SER A 104 -3.64 7.93 -16.58
C SER A 104 -2.74 6.72 -16.32
N GLN A 105 -2.98 6.00 -15.22
CA GLN A 105 -2.36 4.69 -15.00
C GLN A 105 -2.83 3.74 -16.13
N PRO A 106 -2.15 2.62 -16.39
CA PRO A 106 -2.69 1.62 -17.31
C PRO A 106 -4.10 1.19 -16.85
N LEU A 107 -5.11 1.40 -17.71
CA LEU A 107 -6.54 1.21 -17.40
C LEU A 107 -6.89 -0.15 -16.77
N TRP A 108 -6.09 -1.19 -17.03
CA TRP A 108 -6.32 -2.52 -16.48
C TRP A 108 -6.09 -2.60 -14.97
N ILE A 109 -5.15 -1.84 -14.40
CA ILE A 109 -4.87 -1.85 -12.95
C ILE A 109 -6.03 -1.21 -12.18
N GLU A 110 -6.59 -0.12 -12.70
CA GLU A 110 -7.68 0.62 -12.04
C GLU A 110 -8.97 -0.22 -11.98
N GLY A 111 -9.30 -0.93 -13.06
CA GLY A 111 -10.46 -1.83 -13.10
C GLY A 111 -10.31 -3.05 -12.19
N VAL A 112 -9.12 -3.63 -12.10
CA VAL A 112 -8.83 -4.79 -11.24
C VAL A 112 -8.97 -4.42 -9.77
N ILE A 113 -8.44 -3.27 -9.34
CA ILE A 113 -8.43 -2.86 -7.93
C ILE A 113 -9.85 -2.65 -7.41
N CYS A 114 -10.67 -1.86 -8.12
CA CYS A 114 -12.04 -1.57 -7.68
C CYS A 114 -12.96 -2.81 -7.74
N SER A 115 -12.83 -3.64 -8.79
CA SER A 115 -13.62 -4.87 -8.90
C SER A 115 -13.21 -5.93 -7.87
N ALA A 116 -11.91 -6.10 -7.62
CA ALA A 116 -11.40 -6.96 -6.57
C ALA A 116 -11.93 -6.52 -5.20
N GLN A 117 -11.76 -5.25 -4.85
CA GLN A 117 -12.19 -4.72 -3.55
C GLN A 117 -13.70 -4.90 -3.31
N ARG A 118 -14.55 -4.73 -4.34
CA ARG A 118 -15.99 -5.00 -4.18
C ARG A 118 -16.26 -6.49 -3.94
N ALA A 119 -15.57 -7.39 -4.64
CA ALA A 119 -15.74 -8.82 -4.46
C ALA A 119 -15.20 -9.35 -3.13
N LEU A 120 -14.10 -8.78 -2.63
CA LEU A 120 -13.50 -9.15 -1.35
C LEU A 120 -14.41 -8.84 -0.14
N SER A 121 -15.40 -7.96 -0.30
CA SER A 121 -16.38 -7.68 0.76
C SER A 121 -17.25 -8.88 1.14
N PHE A 122 -17.31 -9.92 0.29
CA PHE A 122 -18.10 -11.14 0.51
C PHE A 122 -17.30 -12.29 1.14
N LEU A 123 -15.99 -12.13 1.37
CA LEU A 123 -15.16 -13.17 1.98
C LEU A 123 -15.33 -13.21 3.50
N ASP A 124 -15.14 -14.38 4.11
CA ASP A 124 -15.19 -14.52 5.57
C ASP A 124 -13.96 -13.86 6.19
N GLN A 125 -14.21 -12.78 6.93
CA GLN A 125 -13.17 -11.91 7.44
C GLN A 125 -12.59 -12.36 8.79
N ASN A 126 -13.14 -13.44 9.37
CA ASN A 126 -12.64 -14.02 10.61
C ASN A 126 -11.38 -14.89 10.43
N CYS A 127 -10.95 -15.16 9.19
CA CYS A 127 -9.85 -16.07 8.90
C CYS A 127 -8.49 -15.39 8.62
N TYR A 128 -8.35 -14.08 8.82
CA TYR A 128 -7.14 -13.33 8.44
C TYR A 128 -6.19 -13.07 9.62
N PHE A 129 -4.87 -13.14 9.35
CA PHE A 129 -3.80 -12.91 10.33
C PHE A 129 -3.54 -11.42 10.52
N PHE A 130 -3.55 -10.97 11.79
CA PHE A 130 -3.48 -9.59 12.21
C PHE A 130 -2.04 -9.09 12.40
N ILE A 131 -1.76 -7.86 11.95
CA ILE A 131 -0.67 -7.02 12.48
C ILE A 131 -1.28 -5.69 12.87
N GLN A 132 -1.48 -5.46 14.17
CA GLN A 132 -2.00 -4.21 14.72
C GLN A 132 -0.86 -3.18 14.83
N ILE A 133 -1.02 -2.02 14.20
CA ILE A 133 -0.20 -0.84 14.49
C ILE A 133 -1.05 0.08 15.38
N SER A 134 -0.89 0.00 16.70
CA SER A 134 -1.56 0.89 17.65
C SER A 134 -0.64 2.05 18.08
N PRO A 135 -1.13 3.30 18.22
CA PRO A 135 -0.30 4.46 18.51
C PRO A 135 -0.02 4.71 20.01
N HIS A 136 -0.41 3.81 20.92
CA HIS A 136 -0.11 3.95 22.36
C HIS A 136 0.28 2.63 23.04
N LEU A 137 1.41 2.72 23.75
CA LEU A 137 1.91 1.93 24.88
C LEU A 137 2.38 0.47 24.69
N ALA A 138 3.67 0.29 24.99
CA ALA A 138 4.20 -0.49 26.11
C ALA A 138 3.50 -1.82 26.49
N SER A 139 4.31 -2.87 26.44
CA SER A 139 4.22 -4.10 27.26
C SER A 139 2.89 -4.86 27.22
N SER A 140 2.77 -5.83 26.31
CA SER A 140 2.81 -7.26 26.65
C SER A 140 2.32 -8.11 25.48
N GLN A 141 3.19 -9.01 25.00
CA GLN A 141 2.89 -10.21 24.20
C GLN A 141 2.22 -10.03 22.82
N THR A 142 3.01 -9.61 21.84
CA THR A 142 2.83 -9.99 20.42
C THR A 142 4.17 -10.51 19.87
N ASN A 143 4.41 -11.80 20.09
CA ASN A 143 5.59 -12.51 19.56
C ASN A 143 5.42 -12.81 18.07
N CYS A 144 5.59 -11.80 17.21
CA CYS A 144 5.85 -12.00 15.76
C CYS A 144 7.05 -11.20 15.24
N LEU A 145 7.75 -10.41 16.07
CA LEU A 145 8.96 -9.67 15.66
C LEU A 145 10.17 -9.80 16.61
N THR A 146 10.10 -10.58 17.69
CA THR A 146 11.26 -10.80 18.59
C THR A 146 12.15 -11.93 18.06
N GLY A 147 12.87 -11.67 16.99
CA GLY A 147 13.84 -12.61 16.42
C GLY A 147 15.13 -11.99 15.90
N ILE A 148 15.30 -10.67 15.98
CA ILE A 148 16.56 -9.99 15.65
C ILE A 148 17.25 -9.66 16.97
N LYS A 149 18.24 -10.48 17.35
CA LYS A 149 19.16 -10.12 18.43
C LYS A 149 20.04 -8.96 17.93
N PRO A 150 20.23 -7.88 18.70
CA PRO A 150 21.22 -6.87 18.38
C PRO A 150 22.59 -7.45 18.72
N GLU A 151 23.19 -8.18 17.78
CA GLU A 151 24.60 -8.51 17.89
C GLU A 151 25.40 -7.34 17.35
N THR A 152 25.96 -6.59 18.31
CA THR A 152 26.97 -5.55 18.14
C THR A 152 28.05 -6.03 17.17
N TYR A 153 28.10 -5.47 15.96
CA TYR A 153 29.23 -5.69 15.06
C TYR A 153 29.79 -4.37 14.53
N ASN A 154 31.11 -4.29 14.63
CA ASN A 154 31.92 -3.08 14.64
C ASN A 154 31.91 -2.30 13.33
N HIS A 155 31.97 -0.98 13.50
CA HIS A 155 32.34 0.01 12.50
C HIS A 155 33.52 -0.44 11.63
N GLN A 156 33.30 -0.58 10.33
CA GLN A 156 34.30 -0.21 9.35
C GLN A 156 33.70 0.88 8.44
N ILE A 157 34.23 2.07 8.69
CA ILE A 157 34.02 3.31 7.95
C ILE A 157 34.30 3.05 6.47
N MET A 158 33.30 3.29 5.62
CA MET A 158 33.48 3.43 4.18
C MET A 158 32.91 4.79 3.77
N GLU A 159 33.72 5.52 3.01
CA GLU A 159 33.74 6.98 2.87
C GLU A 159 32.47 7.65 2.29
N PRO A 160 32.23 8.95 2.62
CA PRO A 160 31.03 9.70 2.25
C PRO A 160 31.06 10.26 0.83
N ASN A 161 31.49 9.48 -0.17
CA ASN A 161 31.63 9.96 -1.56
C ASN A 161 31.09 8.98 -2.60
N ALA A 162 29.77 8.85 -2.67
CA ALA A 162 29.08 8.45 -3.90
C ALA A 162 27.70 9.11 -3.98
N LYS A 163 27.59 10.15 -4.82
CA LYS A 163 26.32 10.74 -5.26
C LYS A 163 25.52 9.71 -6.07
N HIS A 164 24.87 8.77 -5.39
CA HIS A 164 23.92 7.86 -6.02
C HIS A 164 22.49 8.40 -5.86
N ASN A 165 22.00 9.05 -6.92
CA ASN A 165 20.63 9.57 -7.08
C ASN A 165 19.54 8.47 -7.00
N PHE A 166 19.28 8.00 -5.78
CA PHE A 166 18.14 7.17 -5.40
C PHE A 166 17.26 8.00 -4.44
N ASN A 167 15.96 8.17 -4.77
CA ASN A 167 15.02 8.94 -3.95
C ASN A 167 14.66 8.17 -2.68
N PHE A 168 15.53 8.22 -1.69
CA PHE A 168 15.22 7.89 -0.30
C PHE A 168 14.78 9.17 0.44
N PRO A 169 14.00 9.06 1.53
CA PRO A 169 13.39 7.84 2.06
C PRO A 169 12.23 7.31 1.21
N VAL A 170 11.98 6.00 1.24
CA VAL A 170 10.84 5.36 0.56
C VAL A 170 9.85 4.85 1.61
N ILE A 171 8.62 5.39 1.64
CA ILE A 171 7.56 4.88 2.52
C ILE A 171 7.09 3.51 2.03
N LEU A 172 7.00 2.55 2.97
CA LEU A 172 6.62 1.15 2.71
C LEU A 172 5.13 0.88 2.96
N GLY A 173 4.69 -0.35 2.70
CA GLY A 173 3.31 -0.81 2.88
C GLY A 173 2.48 -0.61 1.63
N ARG A 174 1.72 -1.64 1.25
CA ARG A 174 0.83 -1.58 0.10
C ARG A 174 -0.63 -1.49 0.51
N ASP A 175 -1.04 -2.06 1.63
CA ASP A 175 -2.42 -1.96 2.05
C ASP A 175 -2.69 -0.77 2.95
N CYS A 176 -3.85 -0.16 2.75
CA CYS A 176 -4.38 0.87 3.64
C CYS A 176 -5.83 0.56 3.97
N SER A 177 -6.20 0.71 5.24
CA SER A 177 -7.56 0.98 5.66
C SER A 177 -7.58 2.23 6.53
N GLY A 178 -8.52 3.14 6.25
CA GLY A 178 -8.49 4.47 6.84
C GLY A 178 -9.77 5.27 6.64
N ILE A 179 -9.70 6.54 6.99
CA ILE A 179 -10.83 7.48 6.92
C ILE A 179 -10.43 8.65 6.02
N ILE A 180 -11.33 9.06 5.13
CA ILE A 180 -11.12 10.24 4.29
C ILE A 180 -11.16 11.51 5.15
N ILE A 181 -10.13 12.34 5.06
CA ILE A 181 -10.05 13.62 5.78
C ILE A 181 -10.07 14.84 4.86
N GLU A 182 -9.75 14.69 3.57
CA GLU A 182 -9.85 15.74 2.57
C GLU A 182 -10.12 15.15 1.17
N ILE A 183 -10.87 15.87 0.33
CA ILE A 183 -11.19 15.46 -1.05
C ILE A 183 -10.91 16.57 -2.05
N GLY A 184 -10.45 16.19 -3.24
CA GLY A 184 -10.29 17.08 -4.37
C GLY A 184 -11.62 17.47 -5.03
N GLN A 185 -11.63 18.59 -5.75
CA GLN A 185 -12.84 19.19 -6.33
C GLN A 185 -13.58 18.33 -7.36
N LYS A 186 -12.92 17.33 -7.97
CA LYS A 186 -13.51 16.44 -8.98
C LYS A 186 -13.90 15.07 -8.42
N VAL A 187 -13.69 14.81 -7.14
CA VAL A 187 -14.13 13.60 -6.46
C VAL A 187 -15.66 13.58 -6.39
N LYS A 188 -16.29 12.45 -6.73
CA LYS A 188 -17.76 12.34 -6.80
C LYS A 188 -18.35 11.20 -5.95
N ASN A 189 -17.59 10.13 -5.75
CA ASN A 189 -18.10 8.89 -5.17
C ASN A 189 -17.83 8.76 -3.67
N PHE A 190 -17.13 9.74 -3.09
CA PHE A 190 -16.67 9.73 -1.71
C PHE A 190 -16.87 11.08 -1.04
N GLU A 191 -17.03 11.03 0.28
CA GLU A 191 -17.15 12.19 1.15
C GLU A 191 -16.15 12.12 2.32
N VAL A 192 -15.85 13.27 2.92
CA VAL A 192 -15.03 13.32 4.14
C VAL A 192 -15.74 12.55 5.25
N GLY A 193 -15.00 11.69 5.95
CA GLY A 193 -15.54 10.77 6.96
C GLY A 193 -15.84 9.36 6.46
N ASP A 194 -15.84 9.11 5.15
CA ASP A 194 -15.98 7.76 4.61
C ASP A 194 -14.84 6.84 5.07
N GLU A 195 -15.20 5.63 5.52
CA GLU A 195 -14.25 4.55 5.79
C GLU A 195 -13.88 3.81 4.50
N VAL A 196 -12.60 3.78 4.19
CA VAL A 196 -12.08 3.30 2.91
C VAL A 196 -10.93 2.32 3.08
N TRP A 197 -10.67 1.58 2.02
CA TRP A 197 -9.49 0.72 1.89
C TRP A 197 -8.94 0.77 0.47
N PHE A 198 -7.64 0.53 0.33
CA PHE A 198 -7.01 0.37 -0.98
C PHE A 198 -5.67 -0.36 -0.94
N GLY A 199 -5.29 -0.90 -2.10
CA GLY A 199 -3.97 -1.48 -2.35
C GLY A 199 -3.13 -0.54 -3.22
N ALA A 200 -2.04 -0.03 -2.69
CA ALA A 200 -1.10 0.82 -3.37
C ALA A 200 -0.22 0.00 -4.34
N PRO A 201 0.05 0.49 -5.56
CA PRO A 201 0.98 -0.17 -6.47
C PRO A 201 2.40 -0.20 -5.90
N PHE A 202 3.22 -1.19 -6.25
CA PHE A 202 4.58 -1.32 -5.71
C PHE A 202 5.53 -0.16 -6.09
N TRP A 203 5.18 0.62 -7.10
CA TRP A 203 5.94 1.78 -7.56
C TRP A 203 5.51 3.12 -6.97
N SER A 204 4.39 3.19 -6.25
CA SER A 204 3.96 4.41 -5.56
C SER A 204 4.56 4.51 -4.16
N SER A 205 4.43 5.69 -3.55
CA SER A 205 4.59 5.82 -2.10
C SER A 205 3.69 4.81 -1.38
N GLY A 206 4.17 4.31 -0.24
CA GLY A 206 3.44 3.34 0.57
C GLY A 206 2.44 3.93 1.54
N THR A 207 1.87 3.04 2.34
CA THR A 207 0.74 3.28 3.24
C THR A 207 1.10 3.16 4.72
N MET A 208 2.32 2.73 5.07
CA MET A 208 2.82 2.73 6.45
C MET A 208 3.21 4.15 6.89
N CYS A 209 2.23 5.05 6.93
CA CYS A 209 2.34 6.44 7.34
C CYS A 209 1.00 6.90 7.94
N GLU A 210 0.96 8.03 8.64
CA GLU A 210 -0.31 8.47 9.26
C GLU A 210 -1.31 9.03 8.24
N CYS A 211 -0.82 9.62 7.14
CA CYS A 211 -1.65 10.17 6.06
C CYS A 211 -1.10 9.80 4.69
N VAL A 212 -1.98 9.52 3.73
CA VAL A 212 -1.62 9.16 2.36
C VAL A 212 -2.57 9.81 1.36
N VAL A 213 -2.00 10.36 0.27
CA VAL A 213 -2.78 10.88 -0.86
C VAL A 213 -2.89 9.80 -1.93
N VAL A 214 -4.11 9.55 -2.38
CA VAL A 214 -4.43 8.53 -3.38
C VAL A 214 -5.49 9.07 -4.35
N LYS A 215 -5.57 8.51 -5.56
CA LYS A 215 -6.61 8.88 -6.52
C LYS A 215 -7.94 8.21 -6.18
N GLU A 216 -9.04 8.89 -6.50
CA GLU A 216 -10.41 8.39 -6.28
C GLU A 216 -10.63 6.97 -6.82
N ASN A 217 -10.11 6.65 -8.00
CA ASN A 217 -10.30 5.36 -8.67
C ASN A 217 -9.54 4.18 -8.06
N MET A 218 -8.65 4.43 -7.10
CA MET A 218 -7.89 3.40 -6.39
C MET A 218 -8.58 2.98 -5.07
N LEU A 219 -9.53 3.78 -4.62
CA LEU A 219 -10.24 3.61 -3.36
C LEU A 219 -11.53 2.81 -3.55
N ALA A 220 -11.86 2.04 -2.52
CA ALA A 220 -13.21 1.53 -2.31
C ALA A 220 -13.63 1.78 -0.86
N LYS A 221 -14.95 1.76 -0.62
CA LYS A 221 -15.47 1.78 0.76
C LYS A 221 -15.10 0.46 1.46
N LYS A 222 -14.61 0.56 2.69
CA LYS A 222 -14.35 -0.60 3.54
C LYS A 222 -15.68 -1.32 3.82
N PRO A 223 -15.72 -2.67 3.88
CA PRO A 223 -16.89 -3.39 4.35
C PRO A 223 -17.37 -2.88 5.73
N ARG A 224 -18.69 -2.74 5.88
CA ARG A 224 -19.31 -2.27 7.13
C ARG A 224 -19.17 -3.34 8.21
N GLY A 225 -18.92 -2.92 9.46
CA GLY A 225 -18.78 -3.84 10.60
C GLY A 225 -17.41 -4.51 10.75
N VAL A 226 -16.49 -4.26 9.83
CA VAL A 226 -15.13 -4.82 9.84
C VAL A 226 -14.17 -3.78 10.40
N GLY A 227 -13.32 -4.19 11.35
CA GLY A 227 -12.25 -3.36 11.91
C GLY A 227 -11.21 -2.95 10.86
N PHE A 228 -10.51 -1.84 11.08
CA PHE A 228 -9.52 -1.34 10.13
C PHE A 228 -8.37 -2.33 9.91
N GLU A 229 -7.98 -3.07 10.95
CA GLU A 229 -6.90 -4.06 10.92
C GLU A 229 -7.21 -5.22 9.97
N VAL A 230 -8.42 -5.77 10.07
CA VAL A 230 -8.89 -6.86 9.18
C VAL A 230 -9.05 -6.35 7.75
N ALA A 231 -9.61 -5.16 7.60
CA ALA A 231 -9.74 -4.57 6.27
C ALA A 231 -8.37 -4.32 5.64
N ALA A 232 -7.38 -3.87 6.40
CA ALA A 232 -6.05 -3.63 5.85
C ALA A 232 -5.34 -4.91 5.39
N SER A 233 -5.74 -6.13 5.75
CA SER A 233 -5.02 -7.35 5.32
C SER A 233 -5.35 -7.82 3.88
N LEU A 234 -6.31 -7.18 3.22
CA LEU A 234 -6.95 -7.69 1.99
C LEU A 234 -6.65 -6.96 0.68
N PRO A 235 -6.52 -5.63 0.60
CA PRO A 235 -6.63 -4.94 -0.69
C PRO A 235 -5.58 -5.36 -1.73
N TYR A 236 -4.31 -5.47 -1.37
CA TYR A 236 -3.19 -5.74 -2.26
C TYR A 236 -3.17 -7.22 -2.64
N THR A 237 -3.17 -8.10 -1.63
CA THR A 237 -3.21 -9.56 -1.83
C THR A 237 -4.47 -10.00 -2.58
N GLY A 238 -5.61 -9.39 -2.27
CA GLY A 238 -6.88 -9.63 -2.94
C GLY A 238 -6.92 -9.11 -4.37
N THR A 239 -6.29 -7.97 -4.67
CA THR A 239 -6.08 -7.51 -6.07
C THR A 239 -5.24 -8.52 -6.86
N VAL A 240 -4.19 -9.08 -6.24
CA VAL A 240 -3.34 -10.12 -6.87
C VAL A 240 -4.14 -11.40 -7.12
N ALA A 241 -4.90 -11.88 -6.14
CA ALA A 241 -5.75 -13.05 -6.27
C ALA A 241 -6.82 -12.86 -7.36
N TRP A 242 -7.50 -11.71 -7.36
CA TRP A 242 -8.51 -11.37 -8.34
C TRP A 242 -7.94 -11.31 -9.76
N ASN A 243 -6.78 -10.70 -9.94
CA ASN A 243 -6.10 -10.67 -11.25
C ASN A 243 -5.76 -12.08 -11.75
N ALA A 244 -5.21 -12.93 -10.88
CA ALA A 244 -4.88 -14.31 -11.24
C ALA A 244 -6.15 -15.10 -11.63
N MET A 245 -7.23 -14.95 -10.87
CA MET A 245 -8.45 -15.73 -11.07
C MET A 245 -9.29 -15.24 -12.24
N VAL A 246 -9.61 -13.95 -12.27
CA VAL A 246 -10.56 -13.36 -13.22
C VAL A 246 -9.89 -13.02 -14.55
N HIS A 247 -8.73 -12.35 -14.49
CA HIS A 247 -8.11 -11.82 -15.70
C HIS A 247 -7.16 -12.81 -16.37
N GLN A 248 -6.42 -13.62 -15.60
CA GLN A 248 -5.50 -14.59 -16.17
C GLN A 248 -6.17 -15.95 -16.43
N ALA A 249 -6.90 -16.50 -15.44
CA ALA A 249 -7.56 -17.80 -15.59
C ALA A 249 -8.96 -17.74 -16.22
N GLY A 250 -9.55 -16.54 -16.38
CA GLY A 250 -10.90 -16.38 -16.93
C GLY A 250 -12.02 -16.96 -16.05
N LEU A 251 -11.74 -17.16 -14.77
CA LEU A 251 -12.69 -17.70 -13.80
C LEU A 251 -13.47 -16.58 -13.13
N ASN A 252 -14.78 -16.74 -13.05
CA ASN A 252 -15.67 -15.80 -12.37
C ASN A 252 -16.85 -16.57 -11.75
N ALA A 253 -17.73 -15.86 -11.06
CA ALA A 253 -18.90 -16.45 -10.40
C ALA A 253 -19.78 -17.31 -11.33
N ALA A 254 -19.87 -16.95 -12.62
CA ALA A 254 -20.68 -17.69 -13.59
C ALA A 254 -19.94 -18.89 -14.22
N SER A 255 -18.61 -18.86 -14.27
CA SER A 255 -17.79 -19.85 -15.00
C SER A 255 -17.08 -20.86 -14.12
N THR A 256 -17.14 -20.72 -12.79
CA THR A 256 -16.36 -21.53 -11.84
C THR A 256 -17.10 -22.78 -11.34
N ALA A 257 -18.43 -22.75 -11.35
CA ALA A 257 -19.25 -23.85 -10.85
C ALA A 257 -18.90 -25.19 -11.53
N GLY A 258 -18.70 -26.24 -10.73
CA GLY A 258 -18.38 -27.59 -11.21
C GLY A 258 -16.95 -27.79 -11.73
N LYS A 259 -16.09 -26.76 -11.69
CA LYS A 259 -14.68 -26.90 -12.05
C LYS A 259 -13.84 -27.37 -10.86
N ARG A 260 -12.81 -28.16 -11.15
CA ARG A 260 -11.76 -28.52 -10.19
C ARG A 260 -10.61 -27.52 -10.30
N ILE A 261 -10.23 -26.92 -9.19
CA ILE A 261 -9.22 -25.85 -9.13
C ILE A 261 -8.13 -26.27 -8.16
N LEU A 262 -6.89 -26.28 -8.64
CA LEU A 262 -5.71 -26.49 -7.81
C LEU A 262 -5.09 -25.14 -7.42
N VAL A 263 -5.08 -24.82 -6.13
CA VAL A 263 -4.43 -23.64 -5.57
C VAL A 263 -3.07 -24.04 -4.97
N HIS A 264 -1.97 -23.61 -5.59
CA HIS A 264 -0.65 -23.81 -5.00
C HIS A 264 -0.40 -22.84 -3.84
N GLY A 265 0.04 -23.36 -2.70
CA GLY A 265 0.35 -22.54 -1.53
C GLY A 265 -0.91 -21.95 -0.86
N GLY A 266 -1.89 -22.80 -0.56
CA GLY A 266 -3.18 -22.40 0.03
C GLY A 266 -3.11 -21.65 1.34
N SER A 267 -1.99 -21.77 2.06
CA SER A 267 -1.73 -21.07 3.31
C SER A 267 -1.03 -19.71 3.13
N SER A 268 -0.84 -19.25 1.89
CA SER A 268 -0.34 -17.90 1.60
C SER A 268 -1.50 -16.89 1.61
N PRO A 269 -1.26 -15.59 1.83
CA PRO A 269 -2.34 -14.58 1.81
C PRO A 269 -3.17 -14.62 0.52
N VAL A 270 -2.52 -14.78 -0.63
CA VAL A 270 -3.18 -14.93 -1.94
C VAL A 270 -3.93 -16.26 -2.03
N GLY A 271 -3.31 -17.36 -1.59
CA GLY A 271 -3.92 -18.69 -1.60
C GLY A 271 -5.20 -18.76 -0.77
N CYS A 272 -5.20 -18.14 0.42
CA CYS A 272 -6.38 -18.09 1.29
C CYS A 272 -7.56 -17.39 0.61
N ILE A 273 -7.32 -16.35 -0.17
CA ILE A 273 -8.35 -15.62 -0.92
C ILE A 273 -8.84 -16.45 -2.11
N LEU A 274 -7.93 -17.08 -2.86
CA LEU A 274 -8.28 -17.93 -4.01
C LEU A 274 -9.15 -19.13 -3.61
N ILE A 275 -8.83 -19.81 -2.50
CA ILE A 275 -9.63 -20.95 -2.00
C ILE A 275 -11.06 -20.49 -1.71
N GLN A 276 -11.22 -19.38 -0.98
CA GLN A 276 -12.55 -18.89 -0.62
C GLN A 276 -13.33 -18.43 -1.84
N LEU A 277 -12.72 -17.68 -2.76
CA LEU A 277 -13.39 -17.24 -4.00
C LEU A 277 -13.83 -18.42 -4.86
N ALA A 278 -12.95 -19.42 -5.04
CA ALA A 278 -13.27 -20.61 -5.83
C ALA A 278 -14.42 -21.41 -5.21
N THR A 279 -14.39 -21.60 -3.89
CA THR A 279 -15.43 -22.29 -3.15
C THR A 279 -16.76 -21.52 -3.21
N LEU A 280 -16.73 -20.20 -2.99
CA LEU A 280 -17.89 -19.32 -3.06
C LEU A 280 -18.56 -19.35 -4.44
N TRP A 281 -17.78 -19.57 -5.50
CA TRP A 281 -18.29 -19.68 -6.87
C TRP A 281 -18.62 -21.12 -7.30
N GLY A 282 -18.67 -22.07 -6.35
CA GLY A 282 -19.09 -23.45 -6.59
C GLY A 282 -18.03 -24.33 -7.26
N GLY A 283 -16.76 -23.95 -7.20
CA GLY A 283 -15.63 -24.79 -7.62
C GLY A 283 -15.24 -25.79 -6.53
N SER A 284 -14.74 -26.96 -6.95
CA SER A 284 -14.08 -27.93 -6.07
C SER A 284 -12.60 -27.58 -5.96
N VAL A 285 -12.13 -27.32 -4.73
CA VAL A 285 -10.80 -26.76 -4.50
C VAL A 285 -9.87 -27.81 -3.89
N ALA A 286 -8.79 -28.10 -4.61
CA ALA A 286 -7.61 -28.78 -4.07
C ALA A 286 -6.52 -27.75 -3.80
N THR A 287 -5.72 -27.93 -2.74
CA THR A 287 -4.61 -27.00 -2.46
C THR A 287 -3.37 -27.67 -1.93
N THR A 288 -2.20 -27.08 -2.23
CA THR A 288 -0.93 -27.49 -1.61
C THR A 288 -0.61 -26.59 -0.42
N CYS A 289 -0.30 -27.16 0.74
CA CYS A 289 0.19 -26.39 1.89
C CYS A 289 1.07 -27.22 2.82
N SER A 290 1.64 -26.60 3.85
CA SER A 290 2.31 -27.36 4.92
C SER A 290 1.29 -28.13 5.76
N SER A 291 1.70 -29.22 6.41
CA SER A 291 0.82 -30.03 7.28
C SER A 291 0.17 -29.20 8.39
N ARG A 292 0.92 -28.24 8.96
CA ARG A 292 0.42 -27.33 10.01
C ARG A 292 -0.71 -26.43 9.52
N ALA A 293 -0.73 -26.12 8.23
CA ALA A 293 -1.72 -25.22 7.65
C ALA A 293 -2.96 -25.92 7.07
N THR A 294 -3.00 -27.27 7.12
CA THR A 294 -4.14 -28.05 6.65
C THR A 294 -5.48 -27.64 7.28
N PRO A 295 -5.59 -27.44 8.61
CA PRO A 295 -6.85 -27.04 9.22
C PRO A 295 -7.35 -25.69 8.71
N VAL A 296 -6.44 -24.75 8.47
CA VAL A 296 -6.77 -23.42 7.91
C VAL A 296 -7.27 -23.55 6.48
N ALA A 297 -6.56 -24.30 5.63
CA ALA A 297 -6.97 -24.52 4.25
C ALA A 297 -8.37 -25.16 4.14
N GLN A 298 -8.67 -26.14 4.99
CA GLN A 298 -9.98 -26.78 5.05
C GLN A 298 -11.07 -25.83 5.56
N ALA A 299 -10.80 -25.05 6.60
CA ALA A 299 -11.73 -24.04 7.12
C ALA A 299 -12.09 -22.99 6.06
N LEU A 300 -11.16 -22.68 5.15
CA LEU A 300 -11.37 -21.74 4.05
C LEU A 300 -12.18 -22.34 2.87
N GLY A 301 -12.45 -23.64 2.88
CA GLY A 301 -13.24 -24.32 1.85
C GLY A 301 -12.48 -25.28 0.95
N ALA A 302 -11.18 -25.54 1.20
CA ALA A 302 -10.46 -26.55 0.43
C ALA A 302 -10.99 -27.96 0.75
N GLU A 303 -11.55 -28.62 -0.27
CA GLU A 303 -12.03 -30.00 -0.21
C GLU A 303 -10.85 -30.97 -0.06
N GLU A 304 -9.74 -30.67 -0.74
CA GLU A 304 -8.56 -31.50 -0.74
C GLU A 304 -7.30 -30.73 -0.37
N VAL A 305 -6.48 -31.31 0.50
CA VAL A 305 -5.19 -30.74 0.91
C VAL A 305 -4.04 -31.70 0.64
N ILE A 306 -3.12 -31.24 -0.20
CA ILE A 306 -1.90 -31.93 -0.61
C ILE A 306 -0.74 -31.37 0.23
N VAL A 307 -0.25 -32.19 1.16
CA VAL A 307 0.78 -31.77 2.12
C VAL A 307 2.15 -31.71 1.44
N THR A 308 2.68 -30.50 1.33
CA THR A 308 4.05 -30.24 0.85
C THR A 308 5.08 -30.82 1.83
N GLY A 309 6.13 -31.47 1.31
CA GLY A 309 7.21 -32.06 2.10
C GLY A 309 7.00 -33.52 2.53
N ARG A 310 5.85 -34.14 2.23
CA ARG A 310 5.65 -35.60 2.34
C ARG A 310 5.48 -36.23 0.96
N GLY A 311 6.53 -36.85 0.43
CA GLY A 311 6.51 -37.58 -0.85
C GLY A 311 6.50 -36.70 -2.11
N ASN A 312 6.41 -37.32 -3.28
CA ASN A 312 6.30 -36.60 -4.56
C ASN A 312 4.86 -36.09 -4.75
N VAL A 313 4.70 -34.76 -4.81
CA VAL A 313 3.43 -34.05 -5.05
C VAL A 313 2.79 -34.45 -6.38
N GLU A 314 3.59 -34.70 -7.42
CA GLU A 314 3.11 -35.10 -8.76
C GLU A 314 2.38 -36.45 -8.68
N LYS A 315 2.95 -37.44 -8.00
CA LYS A 315 2.30 -38.74 -7.79
C LYS A 315 1.00 -38.64 -7.00
N GLN A 316 0.93 -37.69 -6.06
CA GLN A 316 -0.29 -37.44 -5.29
C GLN A 316 -1.39 -36.82 -6.16
N LEU A 317 -1.03 -36.03 -7.18
CA LEU A 317 -1.96 -35.47 -8.14
C LEU A 317 -2.41 -36.52 -9.18
N GLU A 318 -1.49 -37.32 -9.72
CA GLU A 318 -1.77 -38.37 -10.70
C GLU A 318 -2.78 -39.43 -10.21
N VAL A 319 -2.71 -39.78 -8.91
CA VAL A 319 -3.66 -40.73 -8.30
C VAL A 319 -5.10 -40.18 -8.30
N ARG A 320 -5.26 -38.85 -8.40
CA ARG A 320 -6.52 -38.13 -8.16
C ARG A 320 -7.11 -37.48 -9.41
N GLU A 321 -6.38 -37.54 -10.52
CA GLU A 321 -6.89 -37.27 -11.87
C GLU A 321 -7.73 -38.42 -12.44
N ARG A 322 -7.67 -39.62 -11.83
CA ARG A 322 -8.54 -40.77 -12.14
C ARG A 322 -9.86 -40.69 -11.39
#